data_AF-M0IG78-F1
#
_entry.id   AF-M0IG78-F1
#
_cell.length_a   1.000
_cell.length_b   1.000
_cell.length_c   1.000
_cell.angle_alpha   90.00
_cell.angle_beta   90.00
_cell.angle_gamma   90.00
#
_symmetry.space_group_name_H-M   'P 1'
#
loop_
_entity.id
_entity.type
_entity.pdbx_description
1 polymer ?
#
loop_
_entity_poly.entity_id
_entity_poly.type
_entity_poly.pdbx_seq_one_letter_code
_entity_poly.pdbx_strand_id
1 'polypeptide(L)' 'MPAVQCRECGRDIGVHEIETTTQTTPDGFDTRYRCPYCKQEMRDVKTRIV' A
#
# COMPACT_ATOMS: atom_id res chain seq x y z
N MET A 1 16.33 -1.17 2.58
CA MET A 1 15.28 -0.63 1.71
C MET A 1 13.95 -0.85 2.40
N PRO A 2 13.08 0.16 2.53
CA PRO A 2 11.80 -0.01 3.20
C PRO A 2 10.90 -0.93 2.37
N ALA A 3 10.43 -2.00 3.01
CA ALA A 3 9.49 -2.96 2.44
C ALA A 3 8.28 -3.09 3.38
N VAL A 4 7.13 -3.43 2.80
CA VAL A 4 5.87 -3.63 3.52
C VAL A 4 5.41 -5.03 3.23
N GLN A 5 5.15 -5.77 4.30
CA GLN A 5 4.56 -7.10 4.18
C GLN A 5 3.05 -6.98 4.01
N CYS A 6 2.53 -7.53 2.92
CA CYS A 6 1.10 -7.68 2.72
C CYS A 6 0.56 -8.76 3.66
N ARG A 7 -0.37 -8.40 4.55
CA ARG A 7 -0.98 -9.35 5.49
C ARG A 7 -1.95 -10.33 4.84
N GLU A 8 -2.41 -10.02 3.63
CA GLU A 8 -3.36 -10.86 2.88
C GLU A 8 -2.66 -12.02 2.16
N CYS A 9 -1.52 -11.74 1.52
CA CYS A 9 -0.77 -12.76 0.76
C CYS A 9 0.57 -13.16 1.39
N GLY A 10 0.95 -12.53 2.50
CA GLY A 10 2.20 -12.81 3.23
C GLY A 10 3.48 -12.41 2.50
N ARG A 11 3.39 -11.66 1.40
CA ARG A 11 4.55 -11.24 0.59
C ARG A 11 5.10 -9.90 1.05
N ASP A 12 6.42 -9.79 1.07
CA ASP A 12 7.12 -8.53 1.18
C ASP A 12 7.08 -7.78 -0.15
N ILE A 13 6.68 -6.52 -0.11
CA ILE A 13 6.54 -5.63 -1.27
C ILE A 13 7.42 -4.42 -1.02
N GLY A 14 8.25 -4.05 -1.99
CA GLY A 14 9.00 -2.80 -1.90
C GLY A 14 8.04 -1.62 -1.85
N VAL A 15 8.26 -0.63 -0.96
CA VAL A 15 7.38 0.55 -0.89
C VAL A 15 7.28 1.28 -2.24
N HIS A 16 8.34 1.24 -3.04
CA HIS A 16 8.39 1.82 -4.39
C HIS A 16 7.59 1.01 -5.44
N GLU A 17 7.22 -0.23 -5.14
CA GLU A 17 6.44 -1.12 -6.02
C GLU A 17 4.94 -1.12 -5.68
N ILE A 18 4.55 -0.48 -4.57
CA ILE A 18 3.15 -0.42 -4.15
C ILE A 18 2.38 0.50 -5.10
N GLU A 19 1.30 -0.03 -5.67
CA GLU A 19 0.38 0.76 -6.47
C GLU A 19 -0.33 1.76 -5.55
N THR A 20 -0.02 3.04 -5.72
CA THR A 20 -0.62 4.11 -4.94
C THR A 20 -1.57 4.89 -5.84
N THR A 21 -2.86 4.87 -5.50
CA THR A 21 -3.89 5.62 -6.21
C THR A 21 -4.37 6.74 -5.30
N THR A 22 -4.10 7.97 -5.71
CA THR A 22 -4.66 9.15 -5.07
C THR A 22 -5.87 9.61 -5.88
N GLN A 23 -7.03 9.62 -5.26
CA GLN A 23 -8.26 10.13 -5.86
C GLN A 23 -8.70 11.38 -5.10
N THR A 24 -8.97 12.45 -5.84
CA THR A 24 -9.58 13.66 -5.29
C THR A 24 -11.07 13.40 -5.14
N THR A 25 -11.57 13.48 -3.90
CA THR A 25 -12.99 13.38 -3.56
C THR A 25 -13.50 14.76 -3.13
N PRO A 26 -14.83 15.00 -3.12
CA PRO A 26 -15.39 16.25 -2.63
C PRO A 26 -14.99 16.58 -1.18
N ASP A 27 -14.75 15.54 -0.37
CA ASP A 27 -14.32 15.63 1.03
C ASP A 27 -12.79 15.70 1.21
N GLY A 28 -11.99 15.67 0.13
CA GLY A 28 -10.54 15.86 0.17
C GLY A 28 -9.75 14.92 -0.74
N PHE A 29 -8.72 14.28 -0.17
CA PHE A 29 -7.84 13.36 -0.90
C PHE A 29 -7.93 11.98 -0.28
N ASP A 30 -8.33 11.00 -1.08
CA ASP A 30 -8.37 9.60 -0.70
C ASP A 30 -7.15 8.90 -1.32
N THR A 31 -6.17 8.56 -0.49
CA THR A 31 -4.97 7.82 -0.92
C THR A 31 -5.14 6.36 -0.57
N ARG A 32 -5.23 5.51 -1.59
CA ARG A 32 -5.33 4.06 -1.46
C ARG A 32 -4.03 3.42 -1.88
N TYR A 33 -3.57 2.48 -1.07
CA TYR A 33 -2.43 1.64 -1.41
C TYR A 33 -2.94 0.26 -1.79
N ARG A 34 -2.40 -0.34 -2.85
CA ARG A 34 -2.79 -1.65 -3.33
C ARG A 34 -1.57 -2.56 -3.50
N CYS A 35 -1.73 -3.80 -3.05
CA CYS A 35 -0.73 -4.84 -3.25
C CYS A 35 -0.68 -5.23 -4.75
N PRO A 36 0.49 -5.16 -5.42
CA PRO A 36 0.60 -5.50 -6.84
C PRO A 36 0.38 -7.00 -7.11
N TYR A 37 0.55 -7.86 -6.10
CA TYR A 37 0.43 -9.32 -6.26
C TYR A 37 -1.00 -9.81 -6.09
N CYS A 38 -1.65 -9.48 -4.98
CA CYS A 38 -3.02 -9.95 -4.68
C CYS A 38 -4.10 -8.90 -4.98
N LYS A 39 -3.72 -7.70 -5.41
CA LYS A 39 -4.62 -6.57 -5.71
C LYS A 39 -5.51 -6.14 -4.54
N GLN A 40 -5.19 -6.56 -3.32
CA GLN A 40 -5.89 -6.11 -2.13
C GLN A 40 -5.44 -4.71 -1.70
N GLU A 41 -6.39 -3.94 -1.21
CA GLU A 41 -6.19 -2.61 -0.67
C GLU A 41 -5.49 -2.72 0.70
N MET A 42 -4.33 -2.11 0.80
CA MET A 42 -3.49 -2.08 1.99
C MET A 42 -3.83 -0.81 2.78
N ARG A 43 -4.76 -0.91 3.74
CA ARG A 43 -5.19 0.26 4.55
C ARG A 43 -4.19 0.71 5.60
N ASP A 44 -3.23 -0.16 5.96
CA ASP A 44 -2.26 0.08 7.02
C ASP A 44 -0.85 -0.22 6.48
N VAL A 45 -0.35 0.65 5.62
CA VAL A 45 1.04 0.61 5.15
C VAL A 45 1.93 1.21 6.25
N LYS A 46 1.95 0.59 7.44
CA LYS A 46 2.92 0.98 8.47
C LYS A 46 4.28 0.58 7.96
N THR A 47 5.01 1.54 7.40
CA THR A 47 6.42 1.40 7.07
C THR A 47 7.12 0.92 8.33
N ARG A 48 7.50 -0.36 8.36
CA ARG A 48 8.35 -0.89 9.41
C ARG A 48 9.75 -0.39 9.08
N ILE A 49 10.05 0.83 9.52
CA ILE A 49 11.40 1.38 9.45
C ILE A 49 12.21 0.55 10.46
N VAL A 50 12.98 -0.40 9.95
CA VAL A 50 14.06 -1.09 10.67
C VAL A 50 15.37 -0.40 10.35
#